data_AF-A0A5E4UCK6-F1
#
_entry.id   AF-A0A5E4UCK6-F1
#
_cell.length_a   1.000
_cell.length_b   1.000
_cell.length_c   1.000
_cell.angle_alpha   90.00
_cell.angle_beta   90.00
_cell.angle_gamma   90.00
#
_symmetry.space_group_name_H-M   'P 1'
#
loop_
_entity.id
_entity.type
_entity.pdbx_description
1 polymer ?
#
loop_
_entity_poly.entity_id
_entity_poly.type
_entity_poly.pdbx_seq_one_letter_code
_entity_poly.pdbx_strand_id
1 'polypeptide(L)'
;MRLLSDATAPNFLSDEDIFAIRNGSSEWFVLSEKTLNAIGRAVDRAREHIAAVDVNDCKSLVVALLMRTYESMQGVVLLAERRMTVQCDMLSRALYEDAFWAAYCVASPAKFVEELKLNSDRGRLAQVDIRLGIEGDLKHLREMKDSLLRICAGARAANIVDVAKLGAYRKLYFVYKNLCDTAAHTSRSSLGRYFWRGENDEIALTWDAVEAKDVSVALMQATLASIGTLLAAGEILDDTDVNAAALRLYCEHLSMTGDDDNAKEAVRE
;
A
#
# COMPACT_ATOMS: atom_id res chain seq x y z
N MET A 1 -20.89 -31.76 -11.43
CA MET A 1 -19.96 -31.27 -10.39
C MET A 1 -19.58 -32.48 -9.54
N ARG A 2 -18.44 -33.11 -9.81
CA ARG A 2 -17.90 -34.17 -8.94
C ARG A 2 -17.00 -33.48 -7.93
N LEU A 3 -17.43 -33.45 -6.67
CA LEU A 3 -16.55 -33.11 -5.56
C LEU A 3 -15.62 -34.32 -5.38
N LEU A 4 -14.30 -34.10 -5.46
CA LEU A 4 -13.31 -35.15 -5.27
C LEU A 4 -13.40 -35.70 -3.85
N SER A 5 -13.45 -37.03 -3.71
CA SER A 5 -13.45 -37.71 -2.41
C SER A 5 -12.06 -37.95 -1.84
N ASP A 6 -10.98 -37.87 -2.64
CA ASP A 6 -9.67 -38.38 -2.23
C ASP A 6 -8.43 -37.62 -2.75
N ALA A 7 -8.59 -36.43 -3.34
CA ALA A 7 -7.43 -35.56 -3.55
C ALA A 7 -7.13 -34.87 -2.21
N THR A 8 -6.05 -35.25 -1.54
CA THR A 8 -5.56 -34.57 -0.32
C THR A 8 -5.12 -33.17 -0.71
N ALA A 9 -6.08 -32.24 -0.76
CA ALA A 9 -5.77 -30.82 -0.77
C ALA A 9 -4.87 -30.55 0.45
N PRO A 10 -3.69 -29.94 0.27
CA PRO A 10 -2.77 -29.73 1.37
C PRO A 10 -3.46 -28.91 2.45
N ASN A 11 -3.60 -29.54 3.63
CA ASN A 11 -4.20 -28.93 4.80
C ASN A 11 -3.12 -28.14 5.53
N PHE A 12 -3.26 -26.80 5.50
CA PHE A 12 -2.42 -25.81 6.19
C PHE A 12 -0.92 -25.85 5.83
N LEU A 13 -0.32 -24.67 5.64
CA LEU A 13 1.11 -24.58 5.35
C LEU A 13 1.92 -25.03 6.58
N SER A 14 2.83 -25.98 6.38
CA SER A 14 3.83 -26.37 7.37
C SER A 14 4.99 -25.36 7.42
N ASP A 15 5.84 -25.47 8.44
CA ASP A 15 7.07 -24.66 8.50
C ASP A 15 8.02 -24.93 7.32
N GLU A 16 8.03 -26.17 6.80
CA GLU A 16 8.79 -26.53 5.60
C GLU A 16 8.25 -25.82 4.35
N ASP A 17 6.92 -25.69 4.24
CA ASP A 17 6.30 -24.95 3.14
C ASP A 17 6.65 -23.46 3.20
N ILE A 18 6.59 -22.85 4.40
CA ILE A 18 7.01 -21.46 4.61
C ILE A 18 8.48 -21.27 4.20
N PHE A 19 9.36 -22.19 4.57
CA PHE A 19 10.76 -22.15 4.18
C PHE A 19 10.93 -22.26 2.65
N ALA A 20 10.20 -23.17 2.01
CA ALA A 20 10.22 -23.33 0.56
C ALA A 20 9.71 -22.06 -0.16
N ILE A 21 8.67 -21.41 0.36
CA ILE A 21 8.15 -20.13 -0.16
C ILE A 21 9.24 -19.05 -0.10
N ARG A 22 9.87 -18.89 1.07
CA ARG A 22 10.93 -17.90 1.24
C ARG A 22 12.10 -18.16 0.29
N ASN A 23 12.51 -19.41 0.10
CA ASN A 23 13.58 -19.74 -0.83
C ASN A 23 13.19 -19.47 -2.29
N GLY A 24 11.97 -19.83 -2.69
CA GLY A 24 11.46 -19.65 -4.05
C GLY A 24 11.22 -18.19 -4.44
N SER A 25 11.20 -17.25 -3.49
CA SER A 25 11.08 -15.80 -3.72
C SER A 25 12.14 -15.00 -2.95
N SER A 26 13.30 -15.61 -2.71
CA SER A 26 14.30 -15.11 -1.75
C SER A 26 14.79 -13.71 -2.04
N GLU A 27 15.08 -13.40 -3.31
CA GLU A 27 15.55 -12.06 -3.72
C GLU A 27 14.51 -10.97 -3.38
N TRP A 28 13.21 -11.24 -3.61
CA TRP A 28 12.14 -10.30 -3.31
C TRP A 28 11.91 -10.10 -1.81
N PHE A 29 12.05 -11.16 -1.01
CA PHE A 29 12.04 -11.04 0.45
C PHE A 29 13.21 -10.17 0.94
N VAL A 30 14.42 -10.41 0.44
CA VAL A 30 15.60 -9.62 0.81
C VAL A 30 15.42 -8.15 0.48
N LEU A 31 14.96 -7.81 -0.73
CA LEU A 31 14.73 -6.41 -1.11
C LEU A 31 13.60 -5.77 -0.28
N SER A 32 12.54 -6.52 0.01
CA SER A 32 11.44 -6.08 0.87
C SER A 32 11.92 -5.74 2.29
N GLU A 33 12.76 -6.60 2.88
CA GLU A 33 13.33 -6.40 4.22
C GLU A 33 14.36 -5.25 4.25
N LYS A 34 15.18 -5.10 3.20
CA LYS A 34 16.06 -3.93 3.03
C LYS A 34 15.25 -2.64 2.99
N THR A 35 14.14 -2.62 2.25
CA THR A 35 13.23 -1.48 2.12
C THR A 35 12.58 -1.16 3.46
N LEU A 36 12.07 -2.17 4.16
CA LEU A 36 11.51 -2.03 5.50
C LEU A 36 12.52 -1.40 6.48
N ASN A 37 13.75 -1.91 6.49
CA ASN A 37 14.83 -1.38 7.33
C ASN A 37 15.19 0.07 6.97
N ALA A 38 15.14 0.44 5.68
CA ALA A 38 15.39 1.80 5.25
C ALA A 38 14.29 2.76 5.72
N ILE A 39 13.02 2.35 5.67
CA ILE A 39 11.90 3.13 6.20
C ILE A 39 12.04 3.31 7.71
N GLY A 40 12.34 2.24 8.46
CA GLY A 40 12.55 2.32 9.91
C GLY A 40 13.64 3.34 10.29
N ARG A 41 14.78 3.30 9.60
CA ARG A 41 15.87 4.29 9.80
C ARG A 41 15.44 5.71 9.42
N ALA A 42 14.67 5.89 8.36
CA ALA A 42 14.16 7.20 7.96
C ALA A 42 13.21 7.78 9.02
N VAL A 43 12.32 6.96 9.59
CA VAL A 43 11.46 7.36 10.71
C VAL A 43 12.28 7.76 11.92
N ASP A 44 13.29 6.96 12.30
CA ASP A 44 14.13 7.27 13.46
C ASP A 44 14.91 8.58 13.29
N ARG A 45 15.47 8.84 12.10
CA ARG A 45 16.11 10.12 11.76
C ARG A 45 15.11 11.28 11.83
N ALA A 46 13.91 11.07 11.29
CA ALA A 46 12.88 12.10 11.26
C ALA A 46 12.36 12.50 12.65
N ARG A 47 12.48 11.64 13.68
CA ARG A 47 12.04 11.97 15.06
C ARG A 47 12.65 13.27 15.59
N GLU A 48 13.90 13.55 15.25
CA GLU A 48 14.58 14.79 15.65
C GLU A 48 13.97 16.02 14.98
N HIS A 49 13.44 15.86 13.77
CA HIS A 49 12.80 16.93 13.01
C HIS A 49 11.37 17.25 13.44
N ILE A 50 10.63 16.28 14.00
CA ILE A 50 9.18 16.42 14.27
C ILE A 50 8.89 16.90 15.69
N ALA A 51 9.83 16.73 16.64
CA ALA A 51 9.64 17.05 18.06
C ALA A 51 9.25 18.53 18.33
N ALA A 52 9.44 19.42 17.35
CA ALA A 52 9.15 20.85 17.45
C ALA A 52 8.07 21.36 16.48
N VAL A 53 7.37 20.46 15.76
CA VAL A 53 6.50 20.84 14.63
C VAL A 53 5.02 20.48 14.90
N ASP A 54 4.11 21.24 14.31
CA ASP A 54 2.66 21.00 14.39
C ASP A 54 2.28 19.64 13.79
N VAL A 55 1.28 18.96 14.36
CA VAL A 55 0.79 17.65 13.87
C VAL A 55 0.16 17.72 12.47
N ASN A 56 -0.25 18.90 12.03
CA ASN A 56 -0.78 19.17 10.69
C ASN A 56 0.29 19.73 9.75
N ASP A 57 1.54 19.82 10.18
CA ASP A 57 2.63 20.18 9.28
C ASP A 57 2.90 19.07 8.26
N CYS A 58 3.30 19.48 7.06
CA CYS A 58 3.59 18.57 5.96
C CYS A 58 4.69 17.54 6.29
N LYS A 59 5.74 17.93 7.04
CA LYS A 59 6.83 17.03 7.47
C LYS A 59 6.33 16.04 8.52
N SER A 60 5.50 16.48 9.47
CA SER A 60 4.86 15.60 10.46
C SER A 60 3.99 14.54 9.79
N LEU A 61 3.17 14.96 8.82
CA LEU A 61 2.25 14.08 8.10
C LEU A 61 2.99 13.09 7.18
N VAL A 62 4.07 13.49 6.51
CA VAL A 62 4.85 12.54 5.69
C VAL A 62 5.54 11.48 6.54
N VAL A 63 5.98 11.82 7.75
CA VAL A 63 6.55 10.82 8.66
C VAL A 63 5.48 9.87 9.18
N ALA A 64 4.27 10.37 9.45
CA ALA A 64 3.14 9.50 9.75
C ALA A 64 2.82 8.54 8.58
N LEU A 65 2.91 9.00 7.33
CA LEU A 65 2.80 8.13 6.15
C LEU A 65 3.93 7.10 6.07
N LEU A 66 5.18 7.45 6.40
CA LEU A 66 6.29 6.49 6.49
C LEU A 66 6.04 5.43 7.57
N MET A 67 5.54 5.81 8.74
CA MET A 67 5.20 4.86 9.81
C MET A 67 4.09 3.90 9.36
N ARG A 68 3.03 4.42 8.72
CA ARG A 68 1.96 3.58 8.15
C ARG A 68 2.48 2.66 7.03
N THR A 69 3.40 3.17 6.21
CA THR A 69 4.07 2.38 5.16
C THR A 69 4.91 1.25 5.78
N TYR A 70 5.65 1.54 6.85
CA TYR A 70 6.42 0.53 7.59
C TYR A 70 5.53 -0.60 8.11
N GLU A 71 4.45 -0.27 8.83
CA GLU A 71 3.51 -1.26 9.38
C GLU A 71 2.85 -2.10 8.27
N SER A 72 2.41 -1.45 7.19
CA SER A 72 1.77 -2.13 6.06
C SER A 72 2.77 -3.05 5.34
N MET A 73 4.02 -2.63 5.15
CA MET A 73 5.07 -3.43 4.53
C MET A 73 5.46 -4.63 5.39
N GLN A 74 5.52 -4.48 6.72
CA GLN A 74 5.69 -5.62 7.63
C GLN A 74 4.57 -6.65 7.45
N GLY A 75 3.32 -6.16 7.38
CA GLY A 75 2.17 -7.02 7.11
C GLY A 75 2.30 -7.79 5.80
N VAL A 76 2.73 -7.12 4.71
CA VAL A 76 2.95 -7.78 3.41
C VAL A 76 3.98 -8.90 3.52
N VAL A 77 5.14 -8.65 4.16
CA VAL A 77 6.20 -9.68 4.29
C VAL A 77 5.67 -10.90 5.06
N LEU A 78 4.99 -10.69 6.19
CA LEU A 78 4.44 -11.78 7.02
C LEU A 78 3.34 -12.60 6.30
N LEU A 79 2.52 -11.94 5.49
CA LEU A 79 1.46 -12.58 4.71
C LEU A 79 2.02 -13.32 3.49
N ALA A 80 3.07 -12.77 2.86
CA ALA A 80 3.75 -13.37 1.72
C ALA A 80 4.38 -14.72 2.08
N GLU A 81 4.96 -14.85 3.28
CA GLU A 81 5.46 -16.12 3.83
C GLU A 81 4.41 -17.23 3.87
N ARG A 82 3.12 -16.86 3.92
CA ARG A 82 1.98 -17.76 4.05
C ARG A 82 1.14 -17.84 2.76
N ARG A 83 1.69 -17.42 1.61
CA ARG A 83 1.00 -17.36 0.31
C ARG A 83 -0.32 -16.57 0.34
N MET A 84 -0.52 -15.67 1.30
CA MET A 84 -1.75 -14.87 1.45
C MET A 84 -1.75 -13.66 0.49
N THR A 85 -1.58 -13.91 -0.81
CA THR A 85 -1.34 -12.86 -1.82
C THR A 85 -2.52 -11.91 -2.02
N VAL A 86 -3.76 -12.36 -1.79
CA VAL A 86 -4.93 -11.45 -1.78
C VAL A 86 -4.76 -10.41 -0.67
N GLN A 87 -4.36 -10.83 0.53
CA GLN A 87 -4.15 -9.93 1.66
C GLN A 87 -2.90 -9.07 1.46
N CYS A 88 -1.84 -9.61 0.85
CA CYS A 88 -0.69 -8.81 0.42
C CYS A 88 -1.14 -7.69 -0.53
N ASP A 89 -1.93 -8.01 -1.56
CA ASP A 89 -2.42 -7.04 -2.55
C ASP A 89 -3.31 -5.96 -1.92
N MET A 90 -4.11 -6.32 -0.91
CA MET A 90 -4.89 -5.36 -0.12
C MET A 90 -4.00 -4.37 0.64
N LEU A 91 -2.90 -4.83 1.24
CA LEU A 91 -1.93 -3.95 1.91
C LEU A 91 -1.08 -3.15 0.92
N SER A 92 -0.67 -3.77 -0.20
CA SER A 92 0.01 -3.10 -1.31
C SER A 92 -0.80 -1.92 -1.83
N ARG A 93 -2.13 -2.05 -1.90
CA ARG A 93 -3.01 -0.93 -2.24
C ARG A 93 -2.85 0.25 -1.26
N ALA A 94 -2.83 -0.02 0.04
CA ALA A 94 -2.60 1.02 1.05
C ALA A 94 -1.21 1.67 0.91
N LEU A 95 -0.17 0.86 0.63
CA LEU A 95 1.18 1.36 0.35
C LEU A 95 1.20 2.30 -0.87
N TYR A 96 0.46 1.98 -1.95
CA TYR A 96 0.33 2.88 -3.10
C TYR A 96 -0.41 4.17 -2.75
N GLU A 97 -1.45 4.11 -1.91
CA GLU A 97 -2.13 5.32 -1.45
C GLU A 97 -1.17 6.22 -0.66
N ASP A 98 -0.38 5.64 0.24
CA ASP A 98 0.62 6.38 1.01
C ASP A 98 1.68 7.01 0.09
N ALA A 99 2.16 6.28 -0.91
CA ALA A 99 3.11 6.79 -1.90
C ALA A 99 2.53 7.96 -2.73
N PHE A 100 1.26 7.86 -3.15
CA PHE A 100 0.59 8.94 -3.87
C PHE A 100 0.43 10.18 -3.01
N TRP A 101 0.02 10.02 -1.75
CA TRP A 101 -0.10 11.13 -0.82
C TRP A 101 1.24 11.80 -0.51
N ALA A 102 2.30 11.01 -0.32
CA ALA A 102 3.65 11.54 -0.11
C ALA A 102 4.16 12.31 -1.34
N ALA A 103 3.96 11.78 -2.55
CA ALA A 103 4.31 12.49 -3.78
C ALA A 103 3.49 13.77 -3.98
N TYR A 104 2.22 13.78 -3.58
CA TYR A 104 1.42 15.00 -3.64
C TYR A 104 1.91 16.05 -2.63
N CYS A 105 2.38 15.62 -1.46
CA CYS A 105 3.01 16.48 -0.48
C CYS A 105 4.27 17.15 -1.06
N VAL A 106 5.13 16.42 -1.78
CA VAL A 106 6.27 17.00 -2.52
C VAL A 106 5.80 18.08 -3.49
N ALA A 107 4.82 17.76 -4.34
CA ALA A 107 4.38 18.63 -5.42
C ALA A 107 3.64 19.89 -4.92
N SER A 108 2.91 19.80 -3.81
CA SER A 108 2.09 20.90 -3.28
C SER A 108 1.83 20.76 -1.77
N PRO A 109 2.82 21.05 -0.90
CA PRO A 109 2.73 20.79 0.55
C PRO A 109 1.50 21.42 1.23
N ALA A 110 1.20 22.70 0.94
CA ALA A 110 0.07 23.39 1.56
C ALA A 110 -1.28 22.79 1.15
N LYS A 111 -1.45 22.45 -0.14
CA LYS A 111 -2.68 21.83 -0.63
C LYS A 111 -2.83 20.39 -0.15
N PHE A 112 -1.72 19.68 0.00
CA PHE A 112 -1.72 18.33 0.58
C PHE A 112 -2.36 18.33 1.98
N VAL A 113 -1.94 19.23 2.87
CA VAL A 113 -2.50 19.33 4.23
C VAL A 113 -4.00 19.65 4.19
N GLU A 114 -4.40 20.63 3.38
CA GLU A 114 -5.80 21.03 3.21
C GLU A 114 -6.67 19.86 2.71
N GLU A 115 -6.21 19.17 1.67
CA GLU A 115 -6.93 18.07 1.03
C GLU A 115 -7.02 16.83 1.91
N LEU A 116 -5.97 16.53 2.69
CA LEU A 116 -5.99 15.42 3.64
C LEU A 116 -7.01 15.68 4.75
N LYS A 117 -7.05 16.91 5.27
CA LYS A 117 -8.05 17.34 6.26
C LYS A 117 -9.47 17.28 5.68
N LEU A 118 -9.68 17.82 4.49
CA LEU A 118 -10.99 17.83 3.84
C LEU A 118 -11.50 16.41 3.54
N ASN A 119 -10.62 15.48 3.14
CA ASN A 119 -10.97 14.07 2.98
C ASN A 119 -11.42 13.44 4.31
N SER A 120 -10.74 13.74 5.42
CA SER A 120 -11.14 13.28 6.75
C SER A 120 -12.52 13.81 7.14
N ASP A 121 -12.76 15.11 6.97
CA ASP A 121 -14.03 15.76 7.34
C ASP A 121 -15.21 15.28 6.49
N ARG A 122 -14.98 14.98 5.20
CA ARG A 122 -16.00 14.33 4.34
C ARG A 122 -16.31 12.90 4.78
N GLY A 123 -15.30 12.13 5.18
CA GLY A 123 -15.49 10.80 5.75
C GLY A 123 -16.34 10.85 7.02
N ARG A 124 -16.06 11.82 7.91
CA ARG A 124 -16.87 12.07 9.12
C ARG A 124 -18.30 12.48 8.77
N LEU A 125 -18.49 13.34 7.77
CA LEU A 125 -19.83 13.75 7.33
C LEU A 125 -20.67 12.54 6.90
N ALA A 126 -20.10 11.65 6.09
CA ALA A 126 -20.77 10.42 5.67
C ALA A 126 -21.10 9.50 6.85
N GLN A 127 -20.20 9.38 7.84
CA GLN A 127 -20.45 8.60 9.05
C GLN A 127 -21.58 9.21 9.89
N VAL A 128 -21.62 10.53 10.04
CA VAL A 128 -22.69 11.23 10.77
C VAL A 128 -24.05 11.03 10.09
N ASP A 129 -24.09 11.06 8.76
CA ASP A 129 -25.32 10.77 8.00
C ASP A 129 -25.84 9.36 8.27
N ILE A 130 -24.94 8.36 8.28
CA ILE A 130 -25.30 6.98 8.61
C ILE A 130 -25.81 6.89 10.06
N ARG A 131 -25.10 7.50 11.01
CA ARG A 131 -25.46 7.47 12.44
C ARG A 131 -26.81 8.11 12.71
N LEU A 132 -27.14 9.24 12.05
CA LEU A 132 -28.47 9.84 12.13
C LEU A 132 -29.57 8.90 11.64
N GLY A 133 -29.28 8.07 10.62
CA GLY A 133 -30.21 7.06 10.11
C GLY A 133 -30.41 5.86 11.04
N ILE A 134 -29.41 5.51 11.85
CA ILE A 134 -29.44 4.33 12.75
C ILE A 134 -29.86 4.71 14.17
N GLU A 135 -29.22 5.73 14.74
CA GLU A 135 -29.39 6.16 16.13
C GLU A 135 -30.55 7.15 16.30
N GLY A 136 -31.12 7.61 15.19
CA GLY A 136 -32.18 8.61 15.16
C GLY A 136 -31.66 10.04 15.29
N ASP A 137 -32.60 10.96 15.44
CA ASP A 137 -32.35 12.39 15.26
C ASP A 137 -31.76 13.05 16.54
N LEU A 138 -30.50 12.72 16.83
CA LEU A 138 -29.76 13.21 17.99
C LEU A 138 -29.21 14.62 17.73
N LYS A 139 -29.50 15.57 18.62
CA LYS A 139 -29.11 16.98 18.50
C LYS A 139 -27.61 17.18 18.20
N HIS A 140 -26.74 16.48 18.91
CA HIS A 140 -25.29 16.61 18.74
C HIS A 140 -24.81 16.11 17.36
N LEU A 141 -25.48 15.10 16.79
CA LEU A 141 -25.18 14.61 15.43
C LEU A 141 -25.63 15.63 14.37
N ARG A 142 -26.79 16.27 14.54
CA ARG A 142 -27.23 17.36 13.67
C ARG A 142 -26.25 18.54 13.69
N GLU A 143 -25.86 18.99 14.88
CA GLU A 143 -24.92 20.12 15.03
C GLU A 143 -23.55 19.80 14.39
N MET A 144 -23.08 18.57 14.55
CA MET A 144 -21.86 18.10 13.91
C MET A 144 -22.02 18.05 12.38
N LYS A 145 -23.14 17.55 11.87
CA LYS A 145 -23.45 17.55 10.43
C LYS A 145 -23.45 18.97 9.86
N ASP A 146 -24.13 19.91 10.51
CA ASP A 146 -24.20 21.31 10.06
C ASP A 146 -22.83 21.99 10.07
N SER A 147 -21.98 21.66 11.06
CA SER A 147 -20.58 22.11 11.09
C SER A 147 -19.78 21.56 9.91
N LEU A 148 -19.84 20.24 9.67
CA LEU A 148 -19.12 19.57 8.60
C LEU A 148 -19.62 20.00 7.21
N LEU A 149 -20.92 20.23 7.04
CA LEU A 149 -21.48 20.76 5.80
C LEU A 149 -20.94 22.15 5.48
N ARG A 150 -20.75 23.02 6.48
CA ARG A 150 -20.12 24.33 6.29
C ARG A 150 -18.64 24.22 5.90
N ILE A 151 -17.91 23.31 6.53
CA ILE A 151 -16.48 23.06 6.22
C ILE A 151 -16.34 22.49 4.80
N CYS A 152 -17.22 21.57 4.41
CA CYS A 152 -17.16 20.88 3.12
C CYS A 152 -17.83 21.68 1.98
N ALA A 153 -18.45 22.82 2.27
CA ALA A 153 -19.22 23.59 1.29
C ALA A 153 -18.31 24.11 0.17
N GLY A 154 -18.60 23.72 -1.08
CA GLY A 154 -17.91 24.22 -2.27
C GLY A 154 -16.51 23.64 -2.51
N ALA A 155 -15.90 22.97 -1.53
CA ALA A 155 -14.60 22.35 -1.68
C ALA A 155 -14.74 20.92 -2.22
N ARG A 156 -14.06 20.59 -3.33
CA ARG A 156 -13.95 19.22 -3.84
C ARG A 156 -12.65 18.61 -3.33
N ALA A 157 -12.78 17.61 -2.46
CA ALA A 157 -11.61 16.84 -2.05
C ALA A 157 -10.98 16.09 -3.23
N ALA A 158 -9.65 16.11 -3.28
CA ALA A 158 -8.87 15.31 -4.20
C ALA A 158 -9.17 13.82 -3.94
N ASN A 159 -9.64 13.13 -4.98
CA ASN A 159 -9.74 11.68 -4.94
C ASN A 159 -8.38 11.06 -5.24
N ILE A 160 -8.22 9.75 -5.00
CA ILE A 160 -6.93 9.07 -5.20
C ILE A 160 -6.41 9.13 -6.64
N VAL A 161 -7.29 9.30 -7.64
CA VAL A 161 -6.90 9.49 -9.04
C VAL A 161 -6.30 10.87 -9.25
N ASP A 162 -6.90 11.88 -8.63
CA ASP A 162 -6.42 13.26 -8.65
C ASP A 162 -5.06 13.33 -7.96
N VAL A 163 -4.89 12.71 -6.78
CA VAL A 163 -3.62 12.62 -6.05
C VAL A 163 -2.54 11.88 -6.88
N ALA A 164 -2.87 10.73 -7.48
CA ALA A 164 -1.92 9.96 -8.30
C ALA A 164 -1.49 10.69 -9.59
N LYS A 165 -2.33 11.58 -10.14
CA LYS A 165 -2.01 12.39 -11.33
C LYS A 165 -1.09 13.57 -11.04
N LEU A 166 -1.03 14.02 -9.80
CA LEU A 166 -0.32 15.25 -9.40
C LEU A 166 1.15 15.02 -9.05
N GLY A 167 1.59 13.75 -8.94
CA GLY A 167 2.99 13.38 -8.73
C GLY A 167 3.62 12.64 -9.91
N ALA A 168 4.91 12.32 -9.80
CA ALA A 168 5.66 11.51 -10.76
C ALA A 168 5.12 10.07 -10.93
N TYR A 169 4.15 9.67 -10.09
CA TYR A 169 3.67 8.31 -9.95
C TYR A 169 2.40 7.99 -10.75
N ARG A 170 2.01 8.83 -11.72
CA ARG A 170 0.81 8.59 -12.55
C ARG A 170 0.76 7.19 -13.18
N LYS A 171 1.91 6.66 -13.63
CA LYS A 171 1.99 5.32 -14.23
C LYS A 171 1.66 4.21 -13.22
N LEU A 172 1.95 4.42 -11.94
CA LEU A 172 1.66 3.47 -10.86
C LEU A 172 0.17 3.40 -10.52
N TYR A 173 -0.64 4.39 -10.94
CA TYR A 173 -2.09 4.34 -10.77
C TYR A 173 -2.73 3.11 -11.45
N PHE A 174 -2.16 2.65 -12.57
CA PHE A 174 -2.65 1.45 -13.24
C PHE A 174 -2.46 0.20 -12.36
N VAL A 175 -1.31 0.09 -11.67
CA VAL A 175 -1.03 -1.01 -10.74
C VAL A 175 -2.00 -0.95 -9.56
N TYR A 176 -2.18 0.24 -8.96
CA TYR A 176 -3.18 0.47 -7.91
C TYR A 176 -4.59 0.02 -8.36
N LYS A 177 -5.01 0.39 -9.57
CA LYS A 177 -6.34 0.01 -10.10
C LYS A 177 -6.50 -1.50 -10.28
N ASN A 178 -5.44 -2.18 -10.72
CA ASN A 178 -5.45 -3.64 -10.85
C ASN A 178 -5.66 -4.29 -9.47
N LEU A 179 -4.92 -3.85 -8.45
CA LEU A 179 -5.06 -4.32 -7.06
C LEU A 179 -6.48 -4.14 -6.50
N CYS A 180 -7.16 -3.04 -6.86
CA CYS A 180 -8.56 -2.84 -6.48
C CYS A 180 -9.49 -3.93 -7.03
N ASP A 181 -9.27 -4.37 -8.27
CA ASP A 181 -10.10 -5.39 -8.93
C ASP A 181 -9.79 -6.80 -8.42
N THR A 182 -8.51 -7.11 -8.23
CA THR A 182 -8.02 -8.46 -7.92
C THR A 182 -8.03 -8.81 -6.44
N ALA A 183 -8.12 -7.84 -5.54
CA ALA A 183 -8.05 -8.10 -4.10
C ALA A 183 -9.05 -7.31 -3.25
N ALA A 184 -9.21 -6.00 -3.49
CA ALA A 184 -9.96 -5.14 -2.56
C ALA A 184 -11.47 -5.36 -2.57
N HIS A 185 -12.03 -5.84 -3.68
CA HIS A 185 -13.45 -6.14 -3.81
C HIS A 185 -13.69 -7.64 -3.79
N THR A 186 -14.82 -8.06 -3.21
CA THR A 186 -15.33 -9.43 -3.34
C THR A 186 -15.78 -9.65 -4.78
N SER A 187 -14.83 -10.00 -5.65
CA SER A 187 -14.99 -10.15 -7.08
C SER A 187 -14.68 -11.59 -7.48
N ARG A 188 -15.04 -11.97 -8.70
CA ARG A 188 -14.66 -13.29 -9.23
C ARG A 188 -13.13 -13.41 -9.35
N SER A 189 -12.44 -12.30 -9.62
CA SER A 189 -10.98 -12.25 -9.71
C SER A 189 -10.33 -12.52 -8.35
N SER A 190 -10.82 -11.91 -7.27
CA SER A 190 -10.26 -12.11 -5.92
C SER A 190 -10.61 -13.48 -5.33
N LEU A 191 -11.85 -13.94 -5.51
CA LEU A 191 -12.27 -15.27 -5.08
C LEU A 191 -11.64 -16.39 -5.93
N GLY A 192 -11.27 -16.08 -7.18
CA GLY A 192 -10.64 -17.00 -8.11
C GLY A 192 -9.35 -17.63 -7.58
N ARG A 193 -8.61 -16.91 -6.72
CA ARG A 193 -7.35 -17.37 -6.12
C ARG A 193 -7.49 -18.48 -5.08
N TYR A 194 -8.72 -18.84 -4.71
CA TYR A 194 -9.01 -19.97 -3.81
C TYR A 194 -9.44 -21.23 -4.55
N PHE A 195 -9.52 -21.18 -5.89
CA PHE A 195 -9.90 -22.32 -6.71
C PHE A 195 -8.68 -22.86 -7.44
N TRP A 196 -8.24 -24.06 -7.05
CA TRP A 196 -7.28 -24.83 -7.83
C TRP A 196 -7.98 -25.53 -9.00
N ARG A 197 -7.28 -25.62 -10.13
CA ARG A 197 -7.73 -26.33 -11.32
C ARG A 197 -6.75 -27.43 -11.68
N GLY A 198 -7.21 -28.67 -11.68
CA GLY A 198 -6.45 -29.84 -12.08
C GLY A 198 -6.45 -30.08 -13.59
N GLU A 199 -5.68 -31.08 -14.05
CA GLU A 199 -5.49 -31.40 -15.46
C GLU A 199 -6.78 -31.81 -16.20
N ASN A 200 -7.79 -32.32 -15.47
CA ASN A 200 -9.06 -32.81 -16.03
C ASN A 200 -10.24 -31.87 -15.76
N ASP A 201 -10.01 -30.54 -15.71
CA ASP A 201 -11.02 -29.54 -15.31
C ASP A 201 -11.61 -29.74 -13.90
N GLU A 202 -10.88 -30.47 -13.05
CA GLU A 202 -11.23 -30.64 -11.64
C GLU A 202 -11.05 -29.32 -10.90
N ILE A 203 -12.01 -28.96 -10.06
CA ILE A 203 -11.96 -27.74 -9.25
C ILE A 203 -11.97 -28.12 -7.78
N ALA A 204 -10.99 -27.62 -7.03
CA ALA A 204 -10.91 -27.76 -5.59
C ALA A 204 -10.76 -26.40 -4.91
N LEU A 205 -11.31 -26.26 -3.71
CA LEU A 205 -10.98 -25.13 -2.83
C LEU A 205 -9.64 -25.40 -2.18
N THR A 206 -8.75 -24.42 -2.19
CA THR A 206 -7.45 -24.54 -1.54
C THR A 206 -6.93 -23.18 -1.08
N TRP A 207 -6.10 -23.22 -0.06
CA TRP A 207 -5.26 -22.10 0.36
C TRP A 207 -3.98 -21.99 -0.46
N ASP A 208 -3.70 -23.01 -1.29
CA ASP A 208 -2.42 -23.22 -1.96
C ASP A 208 -2.48 -23.09 -3.49
N ALA A 209 -3.51 -22.41 -4.03
CA ALA A 209 -3.61 -22.15 -5.47
C ALA A 209 -2.64 -21.06 -5.96
N VAL A 210 -1.80 -20.54 -5.07
CA VAL A 210 -0.88 -19.43 -5.30
C VAL A 210 0.53 -19.98 -5.53
N GLU A 211 1.15 -19.62 -6.64
CA GLU A 211 2.51 -20.05 -6.98
C GLU A 211 3.57 -19.10 -6.38
N ALA A 212 4.82 -19.55 -6.33
CA ALA A 212 5.94 -18.72 -5.86
C ALA A 212 6.08 -17.40 -6.66
N LYS A 213 5.77 -17.41 -7.95
CA LYS A 213 5.78 -16.20 -8.79
C LYS A 213 4.76 -15.16 -8.32
N ASP A 214 3.61 -15.59 -7.78
CA ASP A 214 2.57 -14.68 -7.31
C ASP A 214 3.00 -14.01 -6.00
N VAL A 215 3.71 -14.75 -5.14
CA VAL A 215 4.35 -14.19 -3.94
C VAL A 215 5.40 -13.14 -4.32
N SER A 216 6.24 -13.44 -5.31
CA SER A 216 7.23 -12.50 -5.85
C SER A 216 6.57 -11.24 -6.41
N VAL A 217 5.48 -11.36 -7.17
CA VAL A 217 4.74 -10.20 -7.70
C VAL A 217 4.15 -9.34 -6.59
N ALA A 218 3.57 -9.96 -5.56
CA ALA A 218 3.00 -9.23 -4.41
C ALA A 218 4.09 -8.44 -3.66
N LEU A 219 5.25 -9.07 -3.39
CA LEU A 219 6.40 -8.42 -2.77
C LEU A 219 6.98 -7.30 -3.65
N MET A 220 7.13 -7.54 -4.95
CA MET A 220 7.59 -6.56 -5.94
C MET A 220 6.73 -5.30 -5.91
N GLN A 221 5.41 -5.46 -5.91
CA GLN A 221 4.47 -4.33 -5.94
C GLN A 221 4.47 -3.54 -4.63
N ALA A 222 4.48 -4.22 -3.49
CA ALA A 222 4.56 -3.58 -2.17
C ALA A 222 5.87 -2.82 -1.99
N THR A 223 6.98 -3.43 -2.42
CA THR A 223 8.31 -2.84 -2.39
C THR A 223 8.36 -1.56 -3.21
N LEU A 224 7.86 -1.58 -4.45
CA LEU A 224 7.85 -0.40 -5.32
C LEU A 224 7.08 0.77 -4.70
N ALA A 225 5.89 0.51 -4.17
CA ALA A 225 5.08 1.53 -3.51
C ALA A 225 5.82 2.10 -2.28
N SER A 226 6.42 1.24 -1.46
CA SER A 226 7.18 1.61 -0.27
C SER A 226 8.41 2.46 -0.59
N ILE A 227 9.14 2.12 -1.66
CA ILE A 227 10.24 2.94 -2.19
C ILE A 227 9.74 4.32 -2.61
N GLY A 228 8.57 4.39 -3.26
CA GLY A 228 7.96 5.65 -3.67
C GLY A 228 7.63 6.58 -2.49
N THR A 229 7.13 6.04 -1.38
CA THR A 229 6.93 6.83 -0.14
C THR A 229 8.27 7.28 0.45
N LEU A 230 9.28 6.39 0.47
CA LEU A 230 10.59 6.69 1.02
C LEU A 230 11.31 7.82 0.25
N LEU A 231 11.26 7.79 -1.08
CA LEU A 231 11.78 8.86 -1.95
C LEU A 231 11.11 10.20 -1.64
N ALA A 232 9.77 10.23 -1.64
CA ALA A 232 9.04 11.47 -1.38
C ALA A 232 9.31 12.02 0.02
N ALA A 233 9.45 11.14 1.02
CA ALA A 233 9.79 11.55 2.38
C ALA A 233 11.20 12.15 2.48
N GLY A 234 12.21 11.56 1.83
CA GLY A 234 13.55 12.13 1.83
C GLY A 234 13.59 13.51 1.16
N GLU A 235 12.81 13.73 0.11
CA GLU A 235 12.64 15.07 -0.49
C GLU A 235 11.99 16.07 0.47
N ILE A 236 10.86 15.73 1.09
CA ILE A 236 10.13 16.63 2.01
C ILE A 236 10.94 16.94 3.28
N LEU A 237 11.70 15.97 3.77
CA LEU A 237 12.52 16.10 4.95
C LEU A 237 13.87 16.76 4.67
N ASP A 238 14.20 17.01 3.39
CA ASP A 238 15.52 17.48 2.95
C ASP A 238 16.66 16.53 3.38
N ASP A 239 16.39 15.22 3.44
CA ASP A 239 17.35 14.18 3.89
C ASP A 239 17.97 13.44 2.70
N THR A 240 19.18 13.86 2.33
CA THR A 240 19.94 13.28 1.21
C THR A 240 20.30 11.81 1.41
N ASP A 241 20.48 11.35 2.65
CA ASP A 241 20.82 9.95 2.91
C ASP A 241 19.61 9.03 2.68
N VAL A 242 18.42 9.51 3.07
CA VAL A 242 17.14 8.81 2.81
C VAL A 242 16.91 8.72 1.30
N ASN A 243 17.08 9.82 0.57
CA ASN A 243 16.97 9.82 -0.89
C ASN A 243 17.96 8.85 -1.56
N ALA A 244 19.23 8.90 -1.17
CA ALA A 244 20.25 7.99 -1.71
C ALA A 244 19.95 6.52 -1.38
N ALA A 245 19.42 6.22 -0.19
CA ALA A 245 18.98 4.87 0.15
C ALA A 245 17.80 4.41 -0.71
N ALA A 246 16.82 5.27 -0.92
CA ALA A 246 15.64 4.96 -1.72
C ALA A 246 15.98 4.75 -3.20
N LEU A 247 16.86 5.59 -3.77
CA LEU A 247 17.36 5.41 -5.14
C LEU A 247 18.11 4.08 -5.33
N ARG A 248 18.95 3.69 -4.37
CA ARG A 248 19.64 2.37 -4.42
C ARG A 248 18.64 1.21 -4.42
N LEU A 249 17.62 1.27 -3.56
CA LEU A 249 16.56 0.27 -3.51
C LEU A 249 15.76 0.24 -4.82
N TYR A 250 15.50 1.41 -5.41
CA TYR A 250 14.83 1.51 -6.70
C TYR A 250 15.64 0.87 -7.83
N CYS A 251 16.95 1.09 -7.86
CA CYS A 251 17.84 0.48 -8.85
C CYS A 251 17.90 -1.05 -8.69
N GLU A 252 17.94 -1.55 -7.45
CA GLU A 252 17.88 -2.99 -7.17
C GLU A 252 16.53 -3.57 -7.62
N HIS A 253 15.42 -2.86 -7.36
CA HIS A 253 14.08 -3.23 -7.84
C HIS A 253 14.03 -3.35 -9.37
N LEU A 254 14.49 -2.33 -10.09
CA LEU A 254 14.49 -2.31 -11.56
C LEU A 254 15.31 -3.47 -12.15
N SER A 255 16.51 -3.72 -11.61
CA SER A 255 17.38 -4.81 -12.04
C SER A 255 16.70 -6.18 -11.90
N MET A 256 15.93 -6.38 -10.83
CA MET A 256 15.17 -7.62 -10.60
C MET A 256 13.95 -7.78 -11.52
N THR A 257 13.44 -6.69 -12.09
CA THR A 257 12.34 -6.73 -13.07
C THR A 257 12.81 -6.91 -14.52
N GLY A 258 14.13 -6.94 -14.75
CA GLY A 258 14.72 -7.00 -16.10
C GLY A 258 14.71 -5.66 -16.85
N ASP A 259 14.56 -4.55 -16.13
CA ASP A 259 14.54 -3.18 -16.67
C ASP A 259 15.90 -2.48 -16.47
N ASP A 260 16.97 -3.15 -16.94
CA ASP A 260 18.36 -2.75 -16.71
C ASP A 260 18.72 -1.39 -17.32
N ASP A 261 18.02 -0.97 -18.37
CA ASP A 261 18.28 0.32 -19.03
C ASP A 261 17.74 1.49 -18.20
N ASN A 262 16.54 1.37 -17.63
CA ASN A 262 16.02 2.36 -16.68
C ASN A 262 16.81 2.38 -15.37
N ALA A 263 17.33 1.22 -14.92
CA ALA A 263 18.19 1.15 -13.73
C ALA A 263 19.49 1.95 -13.90
N LYS A 264 20.10 1.92 -15.09
CA LYS A 264 21.32 2.67 -15.39
C LYS A 264 21.07 4.17 -15.56
N GLU A 265 19.89 4.57 -16.02
CA GLU A 265 19.49 5.97 -16.16
C GLU A 265 19.23 6.61 -14.79
N ALA A 266 18.50 5.92 -13.90
CA ALA A 266 18.20 6.40 -12.54
C ALA A 266 19.43 6.62 -11.63
N VAL A 267 20.58 6.02 -11.95
CA VAL A 267 21.86 6.24 -11.22
C VAL A 267 22.63 7.46 -11.74
N ARG A 268 22.29 7.97 -12.93
CA ARG A 268 23.02 9.07 -13.58
C ARG A 268 22.45 10.45 -13.26
N GLU A 269 21.21 10.53 -12.79
CA GLU A 269 20.53 11.75 -12.33
C GLU A 269 20.70 11.94 -10.81
#